data_AF-A0A957CVB3-F1
#
_entry.id   AF-A0A957CVB3-F1
#
_cell.length_a   1.000
_cell.length_b   1.000
_cell.length_c   1.000
_cell.angle_alpha   90.00
_cell.angle_beta   90.00
_cell.angle_gamma   90.00
#
_symmetry.space_group_name_H-M   'P 1'
#
loop_
_entity.id
_entity.type
_entity.pdbx_description
1 polymer ?
#
loop_
_entity_poly.entity_id
_entity_poly.type
_entity_poly.pdbx_seq_one_letter_code
_entity_poly.pdbx_strand_id
1 'polypeptide(L)'
;DMAAYFPQSLESFAQMYGVGAAKLEKYAEQFLPIIEAYCDQHGIREKKKESVSKPITPRVQTGLGNRTEEVIALYNAGQSVPELVAQFAVKQSTVINHLWKGVQDGRELRPTNFLQLTNLTNEQQDQAFTAFTEHGTDRLRPIFDALHETVTFDDLHVLRLHYILKDLNSS
;
A
#
# COMPACT_ATOMS: atom_id res chain seq x y z
N ASP A 1 14.14 10.74 8.44
CA ASP A 1 14.98 11.03 7.26
C ASP A 1 15.05 12.53 6.96
N MET A 2 13.94 13.24 6.63
CA MET A 2 14.00 14.66 6.22
C MET A 2 14.66 15.61 7.24
N ALA A 3 14.30 15.52 8.52
CA ALA A 3 14.92 16.33 9.58
C ALA A 3 16.38 15.96 9.91
N ALA A 4 16.91 14.88 9.32
CA ALA A 4 18.30 14.45 9.52
C ALA A 4 19.24 14.91 8.40
N TYR A 5 18.70 15.06 7.17
CA TYR A 5 19.48 15.36 5.97
C TYR A 5 19.23 16.76 5.39
N PHE A 6 18.09 17.39 5.73
CA PHE A 6 17.73 18.74 5.29
C PHE A 6 17.88 18.93 3.77
N PRO A 7 17.13 18.18 2.95
CA PRO A 7 17.24 18.29 1.50
C PRO A 7 16.83 19.69 1.03
N GLN A 8 17.74 20.37 0.34
CA GLN A 8 17.55 21.74 -0.18
C GLN A 8 17.49 21.77 -1.72
N SER A 9 17.28 20.61 -2.33
CA SER A 9 17.10 20.49 -3.78
C SER A 9 16.11 19.39 -4.10
N LEU A 10 15.50 19.47 -5.28
CA LEU A 10 14.55 18.47 -5.76
C LEU A 10 15.20 17.08 -5.88
N GLU A 11 16.49 17.03 -6.25
CA GLU A 11 17.29 15.82 -6.31
C GLU A 11 17.52 15.21 -4.91
N SER A 12 17.95 16.02 -3.94
CA SER A 12 18.12 15.58 -2.55
C SER A 12 16.80 15.14 -1.92
N PHE A 13 15.70 15.82 -2.24
CA PHE A 13 14.36 15.50 -1.74
C PHE A 13 13.86 14.16 -2.31
N ALA A 14 14.18 13.84 -3.56
CA ALA A 14 13.86 12.56 -4.20
C ALA A 14 14.63 11.38 -3.59
N GLN A 15 15.79 11.62 -2.98
CA GLN A 15 16.60 10.59 -2.31
C GLN A 15 16.12 10.26 -0.89
N MET A 16 15.11 10.98 -0.37
CA MET A 16 14.57 10.76 0.96
C MET A 16 13.71 9.50 1.01
N TYR A 17 13.90 8.68 2.04
CA TYR A 17 13.10 7.47 2.22
C TYR A 17 11.59 7.79 2.28
N GLY A 18 10.81 7.16 1.40
CA GLY A 18 9.35 7.35 1.32
C GLY A 18 8.86 8.44 0.37
N VAL A 19 9.76 9.14 -0.34
CA VAL A 19 9.46 10.10 -1.40
C VAL A 19 9.62 9.43 -2.78
N GLY A 20 8.50 8.96 -3.34
CA GLY A 20 8.42 8.51 -4.74
C GLY A 20 7.97 9.64 -5.67
N ALA A 21 7.97 9.41 -6.99
CA ALA A 21 7.66 10.43 -8.01
C ALA A 21 6.37 11.23 -7.72
N ALA A 22 5.25 10.54 -7.46
CA ALA A 22 3.97 11.21 -7.16
C ALA A 22 4.00 12.10 -5.89
N LYS A 23 4.87 11.78 -4.92
CA LYS A 23 5.05 12.61 -3.71
C LYS A 23 6.07 13.72 -3.94
N LEU A 24 7.08 13.48 -4.76
CA LEU A 24 8.03 14.50 -5.18
C LEU A 24 7.26 15.64 -5.88
N GLU A 25 6.45 15.30 -6.89
CA GLU A 25 5.64 16.28 -7.63
C GLU A 25 4.65 17.01 -6.73
N LYS A 26 4.00 16.30 -5.79
CA LYS A 26 2.97 16.89 -4.95
C LYS A 26 3.49 17.74 -3.79
N TYR A 27 4.68 17.40 -3.26
CA TYR A 27 5.15 17.95 -1.98
C TYR A 27 6.48 18.70 -2.07
N ALA A 28 7.26 18.55 -3.15
CA ALA A 28 8.53 19.27 -3.28
C ALA A 28 8.34 20.80 -3.23
N GLU A 29 7.37 21.33 -3.99
CA GLU A 29 7.10 22.77 -4.04
C GLU A 29 6.66 23.36 -2.69
N GLN A 30 6.04 22.55 -1.82
CA GLN A 30 5.58 23.02 -0.51
C GLN A 30 6.64 22.85 0.57
N PHE A 31 7.43 21.77 0.53
CA PHE A 31 8.38 21.45 1.59
C PHE A 31 9.76 22.07 1.37
N LEU A 32 10.24 22.16 0.12
CA LEU A 32 11.57 22.73 -0.16
C LEU A 32 11.72 24.17 0.35
N PRO A 33 10.77 25.10 0.10
CA PRO A 33 10.91 26.48 0.58
C PRO A 33 10.94 26.57 2.11
N ILE A 34 10.20 25.68 2.80
CA ILE A 34 10.16 25.63 4.27
C ILE A 34 11.51 25.13 4.82
N ILE A 35 12.06 24.08 4.20
CA ILE A 35 13.34 23.50 4.60
C ILE A 35 14.48 24.47 4.32
N GLU A 36 14.47 25.14 3.16
CA GLU A 36 15.45 26.18 2.79
C GLU A 36 15.40 27.37 3.76
N ALA A 37 14.21 27.93 4.01
CA ALA A 37 14.05 29.04 4.95
C ALA A 37 14.52 28.68 6.35
N TYR A 38 14.22 27.47 6.83
CA TYR A 38 14.70 26.98 8.12
C TYR A 38 16.22 26.82 8.15
N CYS A 39 16.82 26.30 7.08
CA CYS A 39 18.27 26.12 7.00
C CYS A 39 19.03 27.44 6.89
N ASP A 40 18.51 28.41 6.13
CA ASP A 40 19.07 29.76 6.00
C ASP A 40 19.07 30.49 7.35
N GLN A 41 17.92 30.46 8.04
CA GLN A 41 17.75 31.09 9.36
C GLN A 41 18.70 30.53 10.43
N HIS A 42 19.04 29.24 10.34
CA HIS A 42 19.86 28.55 11.35
C HIS A 42 21.30 28.25 10.88
N GLY A 43 21.70 28.70 9.69
CA GLY A 43 23.03 28.44 9.12
C GLY A 43 23.33 26.94 8.91
N ILE A 44 22.29 26.12 8.71
CA ILE A 44 22.42 24.67 8.58
C ILE A 44 22.77 24.32 7.13
N ARG A 45 23.96 23.76 6.92
CA ARG A 45 24.36 23.24 5.62
C ARG A 45 23.72 21.87 5.38
N GLU A 46 23.22 21.66 4.16
CA GLU A 46 22.72 20.37 3.70
C GLU A 46 23.74 19.27 3.97
N LYS A 47 23.31 18.19 4.63
CA LYS A 47 24.11 16.96 4.74
C LYS A 47 23.81 16.11 3.52
N LYS A 48 24.64 16.25 2.48
CA LYS A 48 24.56 15.36 1.31
C LYS A 48 24.72 13.92 1.78
N LYS A 49 23.74 13.09 1.42
CA LYS A 49 23.84 11.65 1.57
C LYS A 49 24.89 11.22 0.54
N GLU A 50 26.12 10.91 1.00
CA GLU A 50 27.12 10.33 0.12
C GLU A 50 26.52 9.09 -0.53
N SER A 51 26.36 9.16 -1.84
CA SER A 51 25.84 8.09 -2.66
C SER A 51 26.82 6.94 -2.60
N VAL A 52 26.68 6.06 -1.61
CA VAL A 52 27.04 4.67 -1.81
C VAL A 52 26.10 4.22 -2.93
N SER A 53 26.63 4.18 -4.14
CA SER A 53 25.98 3.73 -5.35
C SER A 53 25.58 2.26 -5.18
N LYS A 54 24.51 2.03 -4.41
CA LYS A 54 23.60 0.94 -4.72
C LYS A 54 22.93 1.38 -6.02
N PRO A 55 22.96 0.56 -7.08
CA PRO A 55 22.34 0.93 -8.34
C PRO A 55 20.90 1.33 -8.05
N ILE A 56 20.62 2.62 -8.20
CA ILE A 56 19.26 3.12 -8.34
C ILE A 56 18.89 2.64 -9.75
N THR A 57 18.36 1.42 -9.82
CA THR A 57 17.66 1.03 -11.02
C THR A 57 16.57 2.08 -11.22
N PRO A 58 16.49 2.72 -12.40
CA PRO A 58 15.39 3.61 -12.70
C PRO A 58 14.13 2.78 -12.51
N ARG A 59 13.32 3.12 -11.51
CA ARG A 59 12.03 2.46 -11.34
C ARG A 59 11.16 3.02 -12.45
N VAL A 60 11.26 2.39 -13.62
CA VAL A 60 10.27 2.47 -14.66
C VAL A 60 8.95 2.12 -13.99
N GLN A 61 8.11 3.12 -13.75
CA GLN A 61 6.75 2.90 -13.30
C GLN A 61 5.93 2.49 -14.52
N THR A 62 6.16 1.27 -14.99
CA THR A 62 5.28 0.56 -15.92
C THR A 62 5.24 -0.88 -15.44
N GLY A 63 4.17 -1.24 -14.72
CA GLY A 63 3.98 -2.58 -14.17
C GLY A 63 3.96 -2.63 -12.64
N LEU A 64 3.26 -3.64 -12.12
CA LEU A 64 3.38 -4.12 -10.75
C LEU A 64 4.87 -4.23 -10.38
N GLY A 65 5.27 -3.82 -9.17
CA GLY A 65 6.66 -4.06 -8.76
C GLY A 65 6.92 -5.56 -8.71
N ASN A 66 8.14 -6.02 -9.03
CA ASN A 66 8.48 -7.46 -9.12
C ASN A 66 7.90 -8.31 -7.99
N ARG A 67 7.92 -7.80 -6.75
CA ARG A 67 7.35 -8.49 -5.58
C ARG A 67 5.85 -8.75 -5.69
N THR A 68 5.08 -7.81 -6.25
CA THR A 68 3.62 -7.96 -6.36
C THR A 68 3.28 -9.01 -7.42
N GLU A 69 3.98 -9.01 -8.54
CA GLU A 69 3.82 -10.02 -9.60
C GLU A 69 4.17 -11.41 -9.08
N GLU A 70 5.27 -11.52 -8.34
CA GLU A 70 5.69 -12.77 -7.70
C GLU A 70 4.62 -13.30 -6.74
N VAL A 71 4.10 -12.46 -5.85
CA VAL A 71 3.03 -12.85 -4.91
C VAL A 71 1.78 -13.32 -5.64
N ILE A 72 1.33 -12.61 -6.67
CA ILE A 72 0.14 -12.97 -7.45
C ILE A 72 0.36 -14.30 -8.19
N ALA A 73 1.52 -14.47 -8.84
CA ALA A 73 1.84 -15.68 -9.59
C ALA A 73 1.87 -16.90 -8.68
N LEU A 74 2.53 -16.81 -7.53
CA LEU A 74 2.60 -17.89 -6.55
C LEU A 74 1.24 -18.19 -5.91
N TYR A 75 0.45 -17.16 -5.61
CA TYR A 75 -0.91 -17.32 -5.13
C TYR A 75 -1.78 -18.08 -6.13
N ASN A 76 -1.74 -17.70 -7.42
CA ASN A 76 -2.47 -18.36 -8.49
C ASN A 76 -1.94 -19.78 -8.78
N ALA A 77 -0.66 -20.05 -8.53
CA ALA A 77 -0.07 -21.37 -8.60
C ALA A 77 -0.51 -22.31 -7.44
N GLY A 78 -1.27 -21.82 -6.47
CA GLY A 78 -1.89 -22.63 -5.43
C GLY A 78 -1.40 -22.35 -4.01
N GLN A 79 -0.37 -21.51 -3.82
CA GLN A 79 0.10 -21.17 -2.47
C GLN A 79 -0.95 -20.34 -1.70
N SER A 80 -1.13 -20.68 -0.43
CA SER A 80 -2.02 -19.98 0.48
C SER A 80 -1.41 -18.66 1.00
N VAL A 81 -2.25 -17.75 1.47
CA VAL A 81 -1.77 -16.49 2.08
C VAL A 81 -0.81 -16.74 3.27
N PRO A 82 -1.07 -17.69 4.19
CA PRO A 82 -0.13 -18.04 5.26
C PRO A 82 1.24 -18.53 4.75
N GLU A 83 1.27 -19.31 3.67
CA GLU A 83 2.54 -19.76 3.07
C GLU A 83 3.33 -18.59 2.49
N LEU A 84 2.66 -17.66 1.81
CA LEU A 84 3.29 -16.46 1.25
C LEU A 84 3.81 -15.53 2.34
N VAL A 85 3.06 -15.38 3.44
CA VAL A 85 3.49 -14.67 4.65
C VAL A 85 4.81 -15.24 5.17
N ALA A 86 4.88 -16.58 5.32
CA ALA A 86 6.08 -17.26 5.79
C ALA A 86 7.25 -17.16 4.79
N GLN A 87 7.00 -17.41 3.51
CA GLN A 87 8.02 -17.39 2.45
C GLN A 87 8.68 -16.01 2.29
N PHE A 88 7.89 -14.94 2.39
CA PHE A 88 8.39 -13.58 2.23
C PHE A 88 8.75 -12.88 3.53
N ALA A 89 8.52 -13.52 4.68
CA ALA A 89 8.71 -12.95 6.01
C ALA A 89 8.03 -11.58 6.17
N VAL A 90 6.77 -11.48 5.73
CA VAL A 90 5.95 -10.26 5.79
C VAL A 90 4.68 -10.50 6.59
N LYS A 91 3.91 -9.43 6.87
CA LYS A 91 2.59 -9.55 7.50
C LYS A 91 1.53 -10.01 6.48
N GLN A 92 0.44 -10.60 6.98
CA GLN A 92 -0.74 -10.95 6.18
C GLN A 92 -1.25 -9.73 5.37
N SER A 93 -1.37 -8.57 6.01
CA SER A 93 -1.82 -7.34 5.35
C SER A 93 -0.94 -6.94 4.16
N THR A 94 0.35 -7.22 4.19
CA THR A 94 1.25 -7.00 3.04
C THR A 94 0.89 -7.89 1.86
N VAL A 95 0.64 -9.18 2.10
CA VAL A 95 0.22 -10.13 1.05
C VAL A 95 -1.15 -9.74 0.50
N ILE A 96 -2.11 -9.43 1.36
CA ILE A 96 -3.46 -8.98 0.95
C ILE A 96 -3.39 -7.70 0.11
N ASN A 97 -2.53 -6.74 0.47
CA ASN A 97 -2.33 -5.53 -0.32
C ASN A 97 -1.74 -5.81 -1.71
N HIS A 98 -0.82 -6.77 -1.81
CA HIS A 98 -0.29 -7.21 -3.10
C HIS A 98 -1.38 -7.84 -3.98
N LEU A 99 -2.21 -8.73 -3.40
CA LEU A 99 -3.33 -9.35 -4.11
C LEU A 99 -4.37 -8.31 -4.55
N TRP A 100 -4.75 -7.40 -3.64
CA TRP A 100 -5.65 -6.29 -3.94
C TRP A 100 -5.13 -5.42 -5.10
N LYS A 101 -3.85 -5.04 -5.07
CA LYS A 101 -3.24 -4.29 -6.17
C LYS A 101 -3.31 -5.06 -7.49
N GLY A 102 -3.10 -6.38 -7.45
CA GLY A 102 -3.28 -7.25 -8.61
C GLY A 102 -4.68 -7.11 -9.22
N VAL A 103 -5.73 -7.19 -8.40
CA VAL A 103 -7.12 -7.04 -8.83
C VAL A 103 -7.37 -5.64 -9.43
N GLN A 104 -6.87 -4.59 -8.79
CA GLN A 104 -6.99 -3.22 -9.32
C GLN A 104 -6.32 -3.05 -10.68
N ASP A 105 -5.21 -3.73 -10.90
CA ASP A 105 -4.46 -3.72 -12.17
C ASP A 105 -5.03 -4.75 -13.19
N GLY A 106 -6.21 -5.31 -12.93
CA GLY A 106 -6.92 -6.23 -13.83
C GLY A 106 -6.34 -7.65 -13.87
N ARG A 107 -5.56 -8.05 -12.86
CA ARG A 107 -5.09 -9.44 -12.72
C ARG A 107 -6.16 -10.30 -12.10
N GLU A 108 -6.36 -11.47 -12.69
CA GLU A 108 -7.25 -12.48 -12.12
C GLU A 108 -6.58 -13.17 -10.93
N LEU A 109 -7.37 -13.42 -9.89
CA LEU A 109 -6.97 -14.23 -8.75
C LEU A 109 -7.77 -15.52 -8.74
N ARG A 110 -7.13 -16.63 -8.38
CA ARG A 110 -7.85 -17.90 -8.22
C ARG A 110 -9.01 -17.75 -7.22
N PRO A 111 -10.17 -18.39 -7.46
CA PRO A 111 -11.26 -18.39 -6.50
C PRO A 111 -10.82 -18.97 -5.17
N THR A 112 -11.02 -18.25 -4.09
CA THR A 112 -10.67 -18.69 -2.73
C THR A 112 -11.55 -17.98 -1.72
N ASN A 113 -11.92 -18.71 -0.67
CA ASN A 113 -12.59 -18.11 0.47
C ASN A 113 -11.56 -17.37 1.35
N PHE A 114 -11.47 -16.05 1.22
CA PHE A 114 -10.59 -15.21 2.03
C PHE A 114 -11.10 -15.00 3.47
N LEU A 115 -12.37 -15.32 3.76
CA LEU A 115 -12.98 -15.08 5.07
C LEU A 115 -12.30 -15.86 6.20
N GLN A 116 -11.70 -17.00 5.87
CA GLN A 116 -10.89 -17.82 6.80
C GLN A 116 -9.62 -17.12 7.30
N LEU A 117 -9.22 -16.00 6.69
CA LEU A 117 -8.07 -15.21 7.13
C LEU A 117 -8.44 -14.16 8.20
N THR A 118 -9.72 -14.11 8.59
CA THR A 118 -10.25 -13.22 9.62
C THR A 118 -10.90 -14.04 10.74
N ASN A 119 -10.98 -13.46 11.94
CA ASN A 119 -11.71 -14.05 13.07
C ASN A 119 -13.09 -13.39 13.27
N LEU A 120 -13.63 -12.73 12.24
CA LEU A 120 -14.90 -12.01 12.31
C LEU A 120 -16.08 -12.97 12.35
N THR A 121 -17.13 -12.60 13.10
CA THR A 121 -18.41 -13.32 13.07
C THR A 121 -19.12 -13.11 11.73
N ASN A 122 -20.06 -13.99 11.38
CA ASN A 122 -20.88 -13.82 10.18
C ASN A 122 -21.62 -12.47 10.19
N GLU A 123 -22.12 -12.05 11.36
CA GLU A 123 -22.80 -10.75 11.51
C GLU A 123 -21.87 -9.57 11.18
N GLN A 124 -20.62 -9.59 11.65
CA GLN A 124 -19.63 -8.56 11.32
C GLN A 124 -19.28 -8.56 9.83
N GLN A 125 -19.21 -9.73 9.21
CA GLN A 125 -18.95 -9.87 7.77
C GLN A 125 -20.12 -9.29 6.96
N ASP A 126 -21.37 -9.63 7.32
CA ASP A 126 -22.57 -9.15 6.64
C ASP A 126 -22.74 -7.62 6.77
N GLN A 127 -22.45 -7.07 7.96
CA GLN A 127 -22.43 -5.62 8.17
C GLN A 127 -21.39 -4.94 7.27
N ALA A 128 -20.19 -5.51 7.17
CA ALA A 128 -19.15 -4.96 6.30
C ALA A 128 -19.53 -5.05 4.81
N PHE A 129 -20.15 -6.13 4.35
CA PHE A 129 -20.63 -6.25 2.97
C PHE A 129 -21.76 -5.29 2.65
N THR A 130 -22.65 -5.03 3.61
CA THR A 130 -23.68 -3.99 3.49
C THR A 130 -23.02 -2.63 3.34
N ALA A 131 -22.06 -2.30 4.21
CA ALA A 131 -21.31 -1.05 4.15
C ALA A 131 -20.51 -0.88 2.85
N PHE A 132 -19.95 -1.96 2.28
CA PHE A 132 -19.32 -1.91 0.95
C PHE A 132 -20.31 -1.62 -0.17
N THR A 133 -21.54 -2.13 -0.08
CA THR A 133 -22.59 -1.85 -1.06
C THR A 133 -23.05 -0.39 -0.99
N GLU A 134 -23.15 0.18 0.22
CA GLU A 134 -23.61 1.55 0.45
C GLU A 134 -22.54 2.61 0.16
N HIS A 135 -21.30 2.36 0.55
CA HIS A 135 -20.20 3.34 0.46
C HIS A 135 -19.20 3.06 -0.66
N GLY A 136 -19.33 1.92 -1.34
CA GLY A 136 -18.34 1.43 -2.30
C GLY A 136 -17.12 0.79 -1.63
N THR A 137 -16.16 0.35 -2.44
CA THR A 137 -14.98 -0.41 -1.99
C THR A 137 -13.66 0.36 -2.14
N ASP A 138 -13.68 1.53 -2.78
CA ASP A 138 -12.48 2.34 -3.07
C ASP A 138 -11.77 2.79 -1.78
N ARG A 139 -12.54 3.35 -0.83
CA ARG A 139 -12.03 3.89 0.44
C ARG A 139 -12.57 3.10 1.59
N LEU A 140 -11.71 2.58 2.46
CA LEU A 140 -12.13 1.81 3.64
C LEU A 140 -12.55 2.69 4.83
N ARG A 141 -12.17 3.97 4.85
CA ARG A 141 -12.46 4.86 5.99
C ARG A 141 -13.96 5.04 6.26
N PRO A 142 -14.81 5.33 5.24
CA PRO A 142 -16.27 5.41 5.45
C PRO A 142 -16.87 4.11 6.00
N ILE A 143 -16.39 2.96 5.54
CA ILE A 143 -16.84 1.64 6.02
C ILE A 143 -16.41 1.42 7.47
N PHE A 144 -15.16 1.73 7.79
CA PHE A 144 -14.65 1.64 9.15
C PHE A 144 -15.46 2.50 10.13
N ASP A 145 -15.77 3.73 9.74
CA ASP A 145 -16.57 4.65 10.56
C ASP A 145 -18.04 4.16 10.67
N ALA A 146 -18.64 3.64 9.58
CA ALA A 146 -19.99 3.07 9.57
C ALA A 146 -20.14 1.82 10.45
N LEU A 147 -19.07 1.04 10.60
CA LEU A 147 -19.01 -0.13 11.48
C LEU A 147 -18.61 0.22 12.92
N HIS A 148 -18.63 1.51 13.29
CA HIS A 148 -18.25 1.99 14.62
C HIS A 148 -16.87 1.50 15.07
N GLU A 149 -15.93 1.37 14.13
CA GLU A 149 -14.54 0.95 14.40
C GLU A 149 -14.42 -0.47 14.99
N THR A 150 -15.49 -1.29 14.91
CA THR A 150 -15.52 -2.66 15.47
C THR A 150 -14.78 -3.68 14.62
N VAL A 151 -14.53 -3.36 13.35
CA VAL A 151 -13.80 -4.20 12.39
C VAL A 151 -12.51 -3.50 12.00
N THR A 152 -11.38 -4.19 12.09
CA THR A 152 -10.06 -3.59 11.83
C THR A 152 -9.84 -3.31 10.34
N PHE A 153 -8.96 -2.35 10.01
CA PHE A 153 -8.57 -2.11 8.62
C PHE A 153 -7.99 -3.34 7.93
N ASP A 154 -7.21 -4.15 8.66
CA ASP A 154 -6.61 -5.37 8.11
C ASP A 154 -7.70 -6.38 7.71
N ASP A 155 -8.74 -6.54 8.53
CA ASP A 155 -9.89 -7.38 8.21
C ASP A 155 -10.72 -6.78 7.06
N LEU A 156 -10.95 -5.46 7.05
CA LEU A 156 -11.66 -4.78 5.95
C LEU A 156 -10.95 -4.96 4.60
N HIS A 157 -9.62 -4.98 4.58
CA HIS A 157 -8.86 -5.28 3.37
C HIS A 157 -9.12 -6.71 2.86
N VAL A 158 -9.20 -7.69 3.78
CA VAL A 158 -9.52 -9.09 3.44
C VAL A 158 -10.95 -9.20 2.93
N LEU A 159 -11.92 -8.62 3.65
CA LEU A 159 -13.34 -8.66 3.27
C LEU A 159 -13.59 -7.98 1.92
N ARG A 160 -12.94 -6.83 1.66
CA ARG A 160 -13.03 -6.14 0.37
C ARG A 160 -12.55 -7.02 -0.77
N LEU A 161 -11.40 -7.68 -0.60
CA LEU A 161 -10.86 -8.57 -1.62
C LEU A 161 -11.83 -9.73 -1.90
N HIS A 162 -12.43 -10.31 -0.85
CA HIS A 162 -13.45 -11.34 -1.00
C HIS A 162 -14.70 -10.83 -1.74
N TYR A 163 -15.21 -9.67 -1.33
CA TYR A 163 -16.42 -9.07 -1.87
C TYR A 163 -16.30 -8.79 -3.37
N ILE A 164 -15.20 -8.14 -3.79
CA ILE A 164 -14.96 -7.81 -5.20
C ILE A 164 -14.79 -9.07 -6.06
N LEU A 165 -14.09 -10.10 -5.57
CA LEU A 165 -13.94 -11.34 -6.31
C LEU A 165 -15.26 -12.11 -6.43
N LYS A 166 -16.17 -12.01 -5.46
CA LYS A 166 -17.51 -12.58 -5.58
C LYS A 166 -18.37 -11.84 -6.60
N ASP A 167 -18.32 -10.51 -6.60
CA ASP A 167 -19.06 -9.66 -7.53
C ASP A 167 -18.61 -9.91 -8.98
N LEU A 168 -17.28 -9.96 -9.21
CA LEU A 168 -16.68 -10.29 -10.51
C LEU A 168 -17.08 -11.67 -11.04
N ASN A 169 -17.25 -12.66 -10.17
CA ASN A 169 -17.66 -14.02 -10.58
C ASN A 169 -19.19 -14.18 -10.70
N SER A 170 -19.97 -13.17 -10.32
CA SER A 170 -21.44 -13.18 -10.39
C SER A 170 -21.99 -12.44 -11.63
N SER A 171 -21.11 -11.83 -12.43
CA SER A 171 -21.42 -11.14 -13.70
C SER A 171 -21.04 -12.00 -14.91
#